data_AF-A0A7Z1Q3V6-F1
#
_entry.id   AF-A0A7Z1Q3V6-F1
#
_cell.length_a   1.000
_cell.length_b   1.000
_cell.length_c   1.000
_cell.angle_alpha   90.00
_cell.angle_beta   90.00
_cell.angle_gamma   90.00
#
_symmetry.space_group_name_H-M   'P 1'
#
loop_
_entity.id
_entity.type
_entity.pdbx_description
1 polymer ?
#
loop_
_entity_poly.entity_id
_entity_poly.type
_entity_poly.pdbx_seq_one_letter_code
_entity_poly.pdbx_strand_id
1 'polypeptide(L)' 'MCPSNPDGPTPPGAQAGRLIGAGIPRQRVAIIYDVGMSTLYRKFPSGYR' A
#
# COMPACT_ATOMS: atom_id res chain seq x y z
N MET A 1 10.03 7.58 20.83
CA MET A 1 8.65 7.21 21.20
C MET A 1 7.72 7.51 20.03
N CYS A 2 7.14 6.50 19.39
CA CYS A 2 6.07 6.71 18.41
C CYS A 2 4.76 6.99 19.16
N PRO A 3 4.00 8.04 18.86
CA PRO A 3 2.77 8.33 19.58
C PRO A 3 1.69 7.33 19.16
N SER A 4 1.10 6.70 20.17
CA SER A 4 -0.05 5.82 20.09
C SER A 4 -1.29 6.59 19.60
N ASN A 5 -1.41 6.80 18.30
CA ASN A 5 -2.69 7.11 17.66
C ASN A 5 -2.95 6.03 16.60
N PRO A 6 -3.89 5.09 16.82
CA PRO A 6 -4.13 4.01 15.85
C PRO A 6 -4.72 4.50 14.51
N ASP A 7 -5.17 5.77 14.46
CA ASP A 7 -5.85 6.39 13.31
C ASP A 7 -5.21 7.73 12.87
N GLY A 8 -3.87 7.82 12.94
CA GLY A 8 -3.16 8.83 12.14
C GLY A 8 -3.17 8.41 10.67
N PRO A 9 -3.33 9.33 9.68
CA PRO A 9 -3.32 8.97 8.26
C PRO A 9 -1.98 8.30 7.95
N THR A 10 -1.99 6.97 7.87
CA THR A 10 -0.80 6.22 7.50
C THR A 10 -0.40 6.66 6.10
N PRO A 11 0.90 6.90 5.81
CA PRO A 11 1.32 7.27 4.48
C PRO A 11 0.74 6.25 3.49
N PRO A 12 0.17 6.69 2.34
CA PRO A 12 -0.56 5.83 1.41
C PRO A 12 0.15 4.51 1.08
N GLY A 13 1.49 4.53 1.05
CA GLY A 13 2.32 3.34 0.81
C GLY A 13 2.26 2.25 1.89
N ALA A 14 2.05 2.58 3.17
CA ALA A 14 1.97 1.59 4.25
C ALA A 14 0.61 0.85 4.24
N GLN A 15 -0.44 1.52 3.79
CA GLN A 15 -1.77 0.92 3.66
C GLN A 15 -1.89 0.13 2.33
N ALA A 16 -1.33 0.66 1.24
CA ALA A 16 -1.22 -0.04 -0.03
C ALA A 16 -0.46 -1.37 0.09
N GLY A 17 0.66 -1.39 0.84
CA GLY A 17 1.43 -2.62 1.06
C GLY A 17 0.65 -3.71 1.80
N ARG A 18 -0.17 -3.32 2.80
CA ARG A 18 -1.05 -4.26 3.51
C ARG A 18 -2.13 -4.85 2.60
N LEU A 19 -2.71 -4.06 1.71
CA LEU A 19 -3.71 -4.54 0.75
C LEU A 19 -3.09 -5.50 -0.28
N ILE A 20 -1.90 -5.19 -0.79
CA ILE A 20 -1.19 -6.06 -1.72
C ILE A 20 -0.82 -7.39 -1.03
N GLY A 21 -0.34 -7.35 0.22
CA GLY A 21 -0.04 -8.55 1.01
C GLY A 21 -1.28 -9.36 1.39
N ALA A 22 -2.44 -8.71 1.57
CA ALA A 22 -3.73 -9.36 1.78
C ALA A 22 -4.30 -10.03 0.50
N GLY A 23 -3.60 -9.93 -0.64
CA GLY A 23 -4.03 -10.51 -1.92
C GLY A 23 -4.96 -9.62 -2.73
N ILE A 24 -5.12 -8.35 -2.36
CA ILE A 24 -5.88 -7.39 -3.18
C ILE A 24 -5.09 -7.10 -4.46
N PRO A 25 -5.73 -7.13 -5.65
CA PRO A 25 -5.05 -6.84 -6.89
C PRO A 25 -4.49 -5.42 -6.89
N ARG A 26 -3.23 -5.28 -7.32
CA ARG A 26 -2.51 -4.00 -7.42
C ARG A 26 -3.34 -2.94 -8.15
N GLN A 27 -4.09 -3.34 -9.19
CA GLN A 27 -5.00 -2.49 -9.95
C GLN A 27 -6.05 -1.78 -9.10
N ARG A 28 -6.63 -2.49 -8.13
CA ARG A 28 -7.60 -1.91 -7.20
C ARG A 28 -6.95 -0.96 -6.21
N VAL A 29 -5.74 -1.30 -5.74
CA VAL A 29 -4.96 -0.45 -4.84
C VAL A 29 -4.57 0.87 -5.53
N ALA A 30 -4.21 0.84 -6.80
CA ALA A 30 -3.92 2.07 -7.55
C ALA A 30 -5.10 3.01 -7.69
N ILE A 31 -6.31 2.46 -7.89
CA ILE A 31 -7.53 3.26 -7.98
C ILE A 31 -7.86 3.89 -6.61
N ILE A 32 -7.67 3.16 -5.50
CA ILE A 32 -8.01 3.63 -4.14
C ILE A 32 -7.09 4.78 -3.69
N TYR A 33 -5.80 4.73 -4.01
CA TYR A 33 -4.82 5.73 -3.55
C TYR A 33 -4.38 6.71 -4.63
N ASP A 34 -4.97 6.64 -5.83
CA ASP A 34 -4.58 7.42 -7.01
C ASP A 34 -3.07 7.31 -7.31
N VAL A 35 -2.52 6.08 -7.22
CA VAL A 35 -1.10 5.82 -7.46
C VAL A 35 -0.91 4.95 -8.70
N GLY A 36 0.09 5.28 -9.52
CA GLY A 36 0.41 4.50 -10.72
C GLY A 36 0.80 3.05 -10.41
N MET A 37 0.42 2.11 -11.30
CA MET A 37 0.90 0.71 -11.27
C MET A 37 2.42 0.63 -11.16
N SER A 38 3.14 1.51 -11.85
CA SER A 38 4.60 1.59 -11.86
C SER A 38 5.17 1.87 -10.46
N THR A 39 4.53 2.76 -9.69
CA THR A 39 4.87 3.04 -8.30
C THR A 39 4.65 1.82 -7.41
N LEU A 40 3.55 1.10 -7.62
CA LEU A 40 3.26 -0.12 -6.87
C LEU A 40 4.21 -1.27 -7.23
N TYR A 41 4.55 -1.47 -8.50
CA TYR A 41 5.52 -2.50 -8.92
C TYR A 41 6.93 -2.22 -8.42
N ARG A 42 7.37 -0.95 -8.43
CA ARG A 42 8.69 -0.55 -7.94
C ARG A 42 8.82 -0.71 -6.43
N LYS A 43 7.72 -0.51 -5.69
CA LYS A 43 7.70 -0.58 -4.22
C LYS A 43 7.35 -1.97 -3.69
N PHE A 44 6.54 -2.73 -4.43
CA PHE A 44 6.05 -4.06 -4.09
C PHE A 44 6.21 -4.99 -5.31
N PRO A 45 7.42 -5.51 -5.54
CA PRO A 45 7.68 -6.39 -6.68
C PRO A 45 6.78 -7.63 -6.66
N SER A 46 6.59 -8.25 -7.82
CA SER A 46 5.86 -9.52 -7.98
C SER A 46 6.62 -10.64 -7.27
N GLY A 47 6.30 -10.86 -6.00
CA GLY A 47 7.05 -11.74 -5.10
C GLY A 47 7.10 -11.24 -3.65
N TYR A 48 6.61 -10.02 -3.38
CA TYR A 48 6.39 -9.55 -2.02
C TYR A 48 5.24 -10.35 -1.39
N ARG A 49 5.59 -11.48 -0.77
CA ARG A 49 4.73 -12.29 0.09
C ARG A 49 5.23 -12.16 1.52
#